data_AF-A0A428PM08-F1
#
_entry.id   AF-A0A428PM08-F1
#
_cell.length_a   1.000
_cell.length_b   1.000
_cell.length_c   1.000
_cell.angle_alpha   90.00
_cell.angle_beta   90.00
_cell.angle_gamma   90.00
#
_symmetry.space_group_name_H-M   'P 1'
#
loop_
_entity.id
_entity.type
_entity.pdbx_description
1 polymer ?
#
loop_
_entity_poly.entity_id
_entity_poly.type
_entity_poly.pdbx_seq_one_letter_code
_entity_poly.pdbx_strand_id
1 'polypeptide(L)'
;MDNSTFLVFISALNRYFDTIQYNDDIYDHDTRVATLRHVYAETAKSFDQPEQKAAIEAEPARFKAIMRTSSQVVVYCWPKCSLDVMVAVSVYFVHIVLLDDSTNNPSPIVQGSNCPDQCHKYGPAVAAFTVPRATLATVDHDVHRLRRSILNPYFSKRAVTMLEPLINGKVDRLCGRLEESIGPGTPVDLDAVMAALTADIVTVYFYGKDFDYLGGKDFRFTVRDAILGLIGFYHFSRFSPSVVRFINSLPIPIVRMIQPGAAALLESQEEIKVEILQSLKDKCNVKSKSVIVGALGDPDIPVEEKTVDRLVDEGVTVIFAGTETTARSISVAMFYLLRDNSLLQKLRDELSTVRRGSDGQWAYSQLEILPYLTGCVQEGLRLAHGPVIRLPRVSPNEALQYDDWLIPAGTPVSESTVLVHLDPSIFPNPDTFDPDRWVRAANEGVHLKPSGAVEAVPPKISDA
;
A
#
# COMPACT_ATOMS: atom_id res chain seq x y z
N MET A 1 -17.79 -21.67 19.69
CA MET A 1 -18.21 -22.15 18.36
C MET A 1 -17.94 -23.64 18.28
N ASP A 2 -18.89 -24.42 17.78
CA ASP A 2 -18.73 -25.85 17.49
C ASP A 2 -17.76 -26.03 16.30
N ASN A 3 -16.92 -27.08 16.35
CA ASN A 3 -15.99 -27.49 15.30
C ASN A 3 -16.68 -27.69 13.93
N SER A 4 -17.96 -28.06 13.89
CA SER A 4 -18.71 -28.20 12.64
C SER A 4 -18.92 -26.84 11.95
N THR A 5 -19.28 -25.81 12.71
CA THR A 5 -19.45 -24.43 12.23
C THR A 5 -18.13 -23.83 11.76
N PHE A 6 -17.04 -24.19 12.44
CA PHE A 6 -15.68 -23.74 12.10
C PHE A 6 -15.16 -24.34 10.78
N LEU A 7 -15.42 -25.62 10.51
CA LEU A 7 -15.02 -26.25 9.24
C LEU A 7 -15.83 -25.73 8.04
N VAL A 8 -17.12 -25.44 8.26
CA VAL A 8 -17.96 -24.76 7.26
C VAL A 8 -17.40 -23.36 6.97
N PHE A 9 -16.98 -22.62 7.99
CA PHE A 9 -16.37 -21.29 7.86
C PHE A 9 -15.04 -21.31 7.07
N ILE A 10 -14.13 -22.24 7.36
CA ILE A 10 -12.86 -22.36 6.62
C ILE A 10 -13.09 -22.80 5.17
N SER A 11 -14.02 -23.72 4.93
CA SER A 11 -14.38 -24.13 3.56
C SER A 11 -15.01 -22.98 2.77
N ALA A 12 -15.84 -22.16 3.42
CA ALA A 12 -16.42 -20.96 2.83
C ALA A 12 -15.35 -19.90 2.53
N LEU A 13 -14.36 -19.70 3.42
CA LEU A 13 -13.25 -18.77 3.21
C LEU A 13 -12.34 -19.18 2.04
N ASN A 14 -12.02 -20.46 1.90
CA ASN A 14 -11.23 -20.93 0.76
C ASN A 14 -11.98 -20.72 -0.57
N ARG A 15 -13.27 -21.07 -0.62
CA ARG A 15 -14.12 -20.79 -1.79
C ARG A 15 -14.24 -19.28 -2.06
N TYR A 16 -14.31 -18.48 -1.00
CA TYR A 16 -14.34 -17.02 -1.06
C TYR A 16 -13.09 -16.49 -1.74
N PHE A 17 -11.89 -16.89 -1.33
CA PHE A 17 -10.63 -16.44 -1.94
C PHE A 17 -10.47 -16.89 -3.40
N ASP A 18 -10.94 -18.09 -3.74
CA ASP A 18 -10.90 -18.60 -5.11
C ASP A 18 -11.82 -17.83 -6.08
N THR A 19 -12.79 -17.06 -5.56
CA THR A 19 -13.85 -16.42 -6.35
C THR A 19 -13.66 -14.91 -6.53
N ILE A 20 -12.73 -14.26 -5.82
CA ILE A 20 -12.51 -12.81 -5.93
C ILE A 20 -11.86 -12.48 -7.28
N GLN A 21 -12.65 -11.93 -8.20
CA GLN A 21 -12.18 -11.16 -9.36
C GLN A 21 -13.01 -9.88 -9.46
N TYR A 22 -12.32 -8.74 -9.45
CA TYR A 22 -12.95 -7.42 -9.53
C TYR A 22 -13.20 -7.10 -11.01
N ASN A 23 -14.41 -7.40 -11.51
CA ASN A 23 -14.85 -7.01 -12.85
C ASN A 23 -16.28 -6.46 -12.77
N ASP A 24 -16.44 -5.16 -13.02
CA ASP A 24 -17.73 -4.45 -12.90
C ASP A 24 -18.70 -4.75 -14.06
N ASP A 25 -18.23 -5.44 -15.11
CA ASP A 25 -19.02 -5.72 -16.32
C ASP A 25 -19.85 -7.02 -16.24
N ILE A 26 -19.89 -7.68 -15.08
CA ILE A 26 -20.49 -9.02 -14.94
C ILE A 26 -22.02 -8.97 -14.93
N TYR A 27 -22.61 -7.89 -14.44
CA TYR A 27 -24.06 -7.69 -14.45
C TYR A 27 -24.44 -6.47 -15.29
N ASP A 28 -25.41 -6.66 -16.18
CA ASP A 28 -26.18 -5.55 -16.70
C ASP A 28 -26.97 -4.85 -15.57
N HIS A 29 -27.49 -3.65 -15.86
CA HIS A 29 -28.17 -2.84 -14.86
C HIS A 29 -29.36 -3.56 -14.21
N ASP A 30 -30.17 -4.27 -14.99
CA ASP A 30 -31.41 -4.90 -14.53
C ASP A 30 -31.09 -6.12 -13.66
N THR A 31 -30.13 -6.94 -14.08
CA THR A 31 -29.61 -8.07 -13.30
C THR A 31 -29.03 -7.58 -11.98
N ARG A 32 -28.27 -6.48 -11.99
CA ARG A 32 -27.70 -5.89 -10.75
C ARG A 32 -28.80 -5.42 -9.80
N VAL A 33 -29.83 -4.74 -10.30
CA VAL A 33 -30.96 -4.28 -9.50
C VAL A 33 -31.74 -5.46 -8.90
N ALA A 34 -31.97 -6.52 -9.67
CA ALA A 34 -32.64 -7.73 -9.21
C ALA A 34 -31.85 -8.43 -8.09
N THR A 35 -30.53 -8.59 -8.29
CA THR A 35 -29.62 -9.18 -7.31
C THR A 35 -29.55 -8.35 -6.03
N LEU A 36 -29.44 -7.02 -6.12
CA LEU A 36 -29.48 -6.12 -4.97
C LEU A 36 -30.77 -6.26 -4.15
N ARG A 37 -31.93 -6.30 -4.82
CA ARG A 37 -33.22 -6.47 -4.13
C ARG A 37 -33.30 -7.81 -3.42
N HIS A 38 -32.86 -8.88 -4.07
CA HIS A 38 -32.85 -10.23 -3.49
C HIS A 38 -31.94 -10.29 -2.26
N VAL A 39 -30.68 -9.88 -2.40
CA VAL A 39 -29.69 -9.93 -1.31
C VAL A 39 -30.13 -9.08 -0.13
N TYR A 40 -30.64 -7.86 -0.38
CA TYR A 40 -31.18 -7.00 0.68
C TYR A 40 -32.37 -7.64 1.41
N ALA A 41 -33.34 -8.18 0.67
CA ALA A 41 -34.54 -8.76 1.26
C ALA A 41 -34.24 -10.01 2.09
N GLU A 42 -33.41 -10.93 1.59
CA GLU A 42 -33.05 -12.14 2.32
C GLU A 42 -32.14 -11.84 3.51
N THR A 43 -31.24 -10.86 3.40
CA THR A 43 -30.46 -10.37 4.55
C THR A 43 -31.41 -9.87 5.63
N ALA A 44 -32.44 -9.09 5.26
CA ALA A 44 -33.36 -8.49 6.23
C ALA A 44 -34.15 -9.56 6.99
N LYS A 45 -34.54 -10.65 6.31
CA LYS A 45 -35.22 -11.79 6.93
C LYS A 45 -34.39 -12.46 8.03
N SER A 46 -33.06 -12.53 7.88
CA SER A 46 -32.20 -13.10 8.92
C SER A 46 -32.28 -12.31 10.23
N PHE A 47 -32.34 -10.98 10.14
CA PHE A 47 -32.46 -10.09 11.30
C PHE A 47 -33.88 -9.91 11.82
N ASP A 48 -34.89 -10.43 11.11
CA ASP A 48 -36.26 -10.45 11.61
C ASP A 48 -36.50 -11.56 12.64
N GLN A 49 -35.55 -12.49 12.79
CA GLN A 49 -35.60 -13.59 13.75
C GLN A 49 -35.55 -13.08 15.21
N PRO A 50 -36.34 -13.66 16.14
CA PRO A 50 -36.42 -13.20 17.52
C PRO A 50 -35.07 -13.15 18.26
N GLU A 51 -34.20 -14.13 18.01
CA GLU A 51 -32.88 -14.23 18.63
C GLU A 51 -31.93 -13.10 18.17
N GLN A 52 -31.99 -12.70 16.90
CA GLN A 52 -31.14 -11.64 16.37
C GLN A 52 -31.64 -10.25 16.75
N LYS A 53 -32.96 -10.05 16.82
CA LYS A 53 -33.56 -8.82 17.35
C LYS A 53 -33.20 -8.57 18.81
N ALA A 54 -33.03 -9.64 19.60
CA ALA A 54 -32.64 -9.52 20.99
C ALA A 54 -31.13 -9.22 21.17
N ALA A 55 -30.29 -9.54 20.19
CA ALA A 55 -28.84 -9.40 20.26
C ALA A 55 -28.31 -8.04 19.73
N ILE A 56 -29.17 -7.23 19.09
CA ILE A 56 -28.77 -6.03 18.34
C ILE A 56 -29.59 -4.83 18.82
N GLU A 57 -28.95 -3.90 19.53
CA GLU A 57 -29.53 -2.62 19.92
C GLU A 57 -29.08 -1.53 18.95
N ALA A 58 -29.86 -1.26 17.91
CA ALA A 58 -29.55 -0.21 16.95
C ALA A 58 -30.80 0.60 16.57
N GLU A 59 -30.61 1.92 16.37
CA GLU A 59 -31.69 2.76 15.87
C GLU A 59 -32.21 2.26 14.51
N PRO A 60 -33.54 2.26 14.26
CA PRO A 60 -34.11 1.76 13.02
C PRO A 60 -33.52 2.40 11.75
N ALA A 61 -33.16 3.68 11.82
CA ALA A 61 -32.53 4.40 10.70
C ALA A 61 -31.10 3.90 10.43
N ARG A 62 -30.29 3.73 11.48
CA ARG A 62 -28.92 3.19 11.42
C ARG A 62 -28.92 1.75 10.90
N PHE A 63 -29.80 0.91 11.45
CA PHE A 63 -30.00 -0.46 11.01
C PHE A 63 -30.30 -0.55 9.51
N LYS A 64 -31.27 0.24 9.04
CA LYS A 64 -31.65 0.28 7.62
C LYS A 64 -30.52 0.77 6.70
N ALA A 65 -29.74 1.76 7.13
CA ALA A 65 -28.61 2.29 6.38
C ALA A 65 -27.46 1.27 6.26
N ILE A 66 -27.15 0.55 7.34
CA ILE A 66 -26.12 -0.49 7.37
C ILE A 66 -26.53 -1.65 6.48
N MET A 67 -27.76 -2.15 6.64
CA MET A 67 -28.35 -3.19 5.78
C MET A 67 -28.22 -2.85 4.29
N ARG A 68 -28.55 -1.61 3.91
CA ARG A 68 -28.47 -1.15 2.52
C ARG A 68 -27.04 -1.13 2.03
N THR A 69 -26.13 -0.55 2.81
CA THR A 69 -24.71 -0.42 2.45
C THR A 69 -24.04 -1.78 2.34
N SER A 70 -24.27 -2.69 3.29
CA SER A 70 -23.71 -4.04 3.28
C SER A 70 -24.17 -4.84 2.06
N SER A 71 -25.46 -4.84 1.74
CA SER A 71 -25.96 -5.52 0.54
C SER A 71 -25.43 -4.91 -0.76
N GLN A 72 -25.26 -3.58 -0.81
CA GLN A 72 -24.65 -2.91 -1.96
C GLN A 72 -23.18 -3.31 -2.14
N VAL A 73 -22.38 -3.23 -1.08
CA VAL A 73 -20.97 -3.64 -1.09
C VAL A 73 -20.85 -5.10 -1.54
N VAL A 74 -21.71 -5.99 -1.05
CA VAL A 74 -21.68 -7.40 -1.43
C VAL A 74 -22.00 -7.63 -2.91
N VAL A 75 -23.03 -7.00 -3.45
CA VAL A 75 -23.42 -7.24 -4.86
C VAL A 75 -22.44 -6.60 -5.85
N TYR A 76 -21.88 -5.43 -5.53
CA TYR A 76 -20.93 -4.75 -6.41
C TYR A 76 -19.55 -5.39 -6.40
N CYS A 77 -19.07 -5.83 -5.24
CA CYS A 77 -17.70 -6.33 -5.13
C CYS A 77 -17.61 -7.86 -5.33
N TRP A 78 -18.73 -8.61 -5.31
CA TRP A 78 -18.73 -10.07 -5.46
C TRP A 78 -19.75 -10.63 -6.47
N PRO A 79 -19.85 -10.10 -7.70
CA PRO A 79 -20.87 -10.47 -8.69
C PRO A 79 -20.79 -11.93 -9.21
N LYS A 80 -19.72 -12.68 -8.89
CA LYS A 80 -19.59 -14.10 -9.25
C LYS A 80 -20.08 -15.06 -8.16
N CYS A 81 -20.39 -14.57 -6.95
CA CYS A 81 -20.90 -15.40 -5.88
C CYS A 81 -22.36 -15.83 -6.13
N SER A 82 -22.76 -16.99 -5.62
CA SER A 82 -24.18 -17.34 -5.61
C SER A 82 -24.95 -16.39 -4.70
N LEU A 83 -26.26 -16.23 -4.97
CA LEU A 83 -27.14 -15.39 -4.15
C LEU A 83 -27.08 -15.77 -2.67
N ASP A 84 -27.04 -17.07 -2.35
CA ASP A 84 -26.94 -17.55 -0.96
C ASP A 84 -25.67 -17.08 -0.27
N VAL A 85 -24.54 -17.07 -0.98
CA VAL A 85 -23.25 -16.59 -0.43
C VAL A 85 -23.31 -15.08 -0.23
N MET A 86 -23.88 -14.34 -1.18
CA MET A 86 -24.06 -12.90 -1.04
C MET A 86 -24.94 -12.54 0.17
N VAL A 87 -26.04 -13.28 0.39
CA VAL A 87 -26.91 -13.10 1.55
C VAL A 87 -26.16 -13.37 2.84
N ALA A 88 -25.46 -14.50 2.94
CA ALA A 88 -24.70 -14.86 4.13
C ALA A 88 -23.62 -13.83 4.49
N VAL A 89 -22.88 -13.33 3.49
CA VAL A 89 -21.85 -12.29 3.68
C VAL A 89 -22.47 -10.95 4.07
N SER A 90 -23.62 -10.59 3.47
CA SER A 90 -24.37 -9.39 3.82
C SER A 90 -24.87 -9.43 5.26
N VAL A 91 -25.41 -10.56 5.72
CA VAL A 91 -25.83 -10.78 7.13
C VAL A 91 -24.65 -10.65 8.07
N TYR A 92 -23.50 -11.21 7.70
CA TYR A 92 -22.29 -11.12 8.49
C TYR A 92 -21.79 -9.68 8.63
N PHE A 93 -21.72 -8.91 7.55
CA PHE A 93 -21.29 -7.51 7.61
C PHE A 93 -22.23 -6.64 8.44
N VAL A 94 -23.54 -6.88 8.36
CA VAL A 94 -24.52 -6.12 9.14
C VAL A 94 -24.34 -6.40 10.63
N HIS A 95 -24.15 -7.66 11.06
CA HIS A 95 -23.85 -7.98 12.46
C HIS A 95 -22.60 -7.26 12.95
N ILE A 96 -21.53 -7.27 12.15
CA ILE A 96 -20.26 -6.63 12.54
C ILE A 96 -20.44 -5.14 12.79
N VAL A 97 -21.09 -4.44 11.87
CA VAL A 97 -21.20 -2.96 11.92
C VAL A 97 -22.18 -2.50 13.00
N LEU A 98 -23.16 -3.34 13.36
CA LEU A 98 -24.12 -3.04 14.43
C LEU A 98 -23.59 -3.36 15.83
N LEU A 99 -22.67 -4.31 15.96
CA LEU A 99 -22.03 -4.65 17.24
C LEU A 99 -20.81 -3.74 17.56
N ASP A 100 -20.47 -2.82 16.65
CA ASP A 100 -19.46 -1.78 16.86
C ASP A 100 -20.15 -0.47 17.30
N ASP A 101 -20.18 -0.21 18.61
CA ASP A 101 -21.10 0.75 19.23
C ASP A 101 -20.51 2.16 19.46
N SER A 102 -19.72 2.65 18.51
CA SER A 102 -19.23 4.03 18.57
C SER A 102 -20.25 5.04 18.00
N THR A 103 -20.92 5.72 18.92
CA THR A 103 -21.56 7.06 18.86
C THR A 103 -23.06 7.17 18.59
N ASN A 104 -23.71 8.01 19.41
CA ASN A 104 -25.03 8.59 19.15
C ASN A 104 -25.10 10.07 19.64
N ASN A 105 -25.41 10.95 18.69
CA ASN A 105 -26.04 12.29 18.77
C ASN A 105 -25.25 13.62 18.99
N PRO A 106 -25.71 14.75 18.37
CA PRO A 106 -25.00 16.03 18.23
C PRO A 106 -25.57 17.20 19.07
N SER A 107 -24.78 18.26 19.27
CA SER A 107 -25.22 19.61 19.68
C SER A 107 -24.11 20.67 19.49
N PRO A 108 -24.43 22.00 19.48
CA PRO A 108 -23.90 22.92 18.48
C PRO A 108 -22.83 23.94 18.95
N ILE A 109 -21.99 24.28 17.96
CA ILE A 109 -21.34 25.56 17.61
C ILE A 109 -20.33 26.19 18.59
N VAL A 110 -19.06 26.26 18.15
CA VAL A 110 -18.25 27.50 18.14
C VAL A 110 -17.36 27.51 16.88
N GLN A 111 -17.29 28.67 16.22
CA GLN A 111 -16.45 28.97 15.05
C GLN A 111 -14.98 29.17 15.41
N GLY A 112 -14.09 28.63 14.56
CA GLY A 112 -12.65 28.86 14.58
C GLY A 112 -11.95 27.69 13.92
N SER A 113 -11.63 27.79 12.62
CA SER A 113 -10.96 26.75 11.86
C SER A 113 -9.51 26.58 12.33
N ASN A 114 -9.31 25.69 13.30
CA ASN A 114 -8.00 25.13 13.65
C ASN A 114 -7.89 23.74 12.99
N CYS A 115 -6.83 23.52 12.22
CA CYS A 115 -6.44 22.15 11.87
C CYS A 115 -5.74 21.56 13.11
N PRO A 116 -6.12 20.36 13.59
CA PRO A 116 -5.52 19.77 14.78
C PRO A 116 -4.04 19.50 14.58
N ASP A 117 -3.22 19.84 15.57
CA ASP A 117 -1.79 19.53 15.61
C ASP A 117 -1.52 18.00 15.58
N GLN A 118 -2.51 17.16 15.89
CA GLN A 118 -2.38 15.71 16.00
C GLN A 118 -3.49 14.95 15.28
N CYS A 119 -3.15 14.31 14.15
CA CYS A 119 -4.00 13.35 13.45
C CYS A 119 -3.46 11.91 13.60
N HIS A 120 -4.35 10.97 13.93
CA HIS A 120 -4.06 9.54 14.00
C HIS A 120 -4.28 8.87 12.63
N LYS A 121 -3.64 7.72 12.41
CA LYS A 121 -4.07 6.84 11.31
C LYS A 121 -5.35 6.12 11.68
N TYR A 122 -6.20 5.81 10.72
CA TYR A 122 -7.39 5.01 11.00
C TYR A 122 -7.01 3.54 11.28
N GLY A 123 -7.23 3.10 12.52
CA GLY A 123 -6.84 1.77 13.03
C GLY A 123 -7.21 0.60 12.11
N PRO A 124 -8.48 0.45 11.72
CA PRO A 124 -8.89 -0.64 10.83
C PRO A 124 -8.17 -0.66 9.48
N ALA A 125 -7.88 0.51 8.90
CA ALA A 125 -7.18 0.58 7.61
C ALA A 125 -5.72 0.11 7.71
N VAL A 126 -5.06 0.37 8.85
CA VAL A 126 -3.65 0.03 9.03
C VAL A 126 -3.44 -1.35 9.65
N ALA A 127 -4.42 -1.89 10.37
CA ALA A 127 -4.38 -3.25 10.90
C ALA A 127 -4.28 -4.31 9.79
N ALA A 128 -4.86 -4.03 8.62
CA ALA A 128 -4.85 -4.90 7.45
C ALA A 128 -3.45 -5.19 6.89
N PHE A 129 -2.42 -4.39 7.23
CA PHE A 129 -1.04 -4.64 6.80
C PHE A 129 -0.33 -5.75 7.57
N THR A 130 -0.93 -6.27 8.65
CA THR A 130 -0.41 -7.40 9.46
C THR A 130 0.98 -7.19 10.07
N VAL A 131 1.44 -5.94 10.19
CA VAL A 131 2.75 -5.53 10.75
C VAL A 131 2.56 -4.54 11.91
N PRO A 132 1.90 -4.93 13.01
CA PRO A 132 1.36 -4.02 14.02
C PRO A 132 2.41 -3.14 14.71
N ARG A 133 3.68 -3.55 14.70
CA ARG A 133 4.77 -2.80 15.33
C ARG A 133 5.45 -1.84 14.35
N ALA A 134 5.23 -1.98 13.04
CA ALA A 134 5.86 -1.13 12.03
C ALA A 134 5.38 0.32 12.06
N THR A 135 6.22 1.22 11.56
CA THR A 135 5.87 2.65 11.36
C THR A 135 4.63 2.78 10.48
N LEU A 136 4.50 1.98 9.42
CA LEU A 136 3.33 2.00 8.53
C LEU A 136 2.02 1.75 9.30
N ALA A 137 2.01 0.78 10.22
CA ALA A 137 0.82 0.39 10.96
C ALA A 137 0.58 1.16 12.27
N THR A 138 1.51 2.06 12.64
CA THR A 138 1.41 2.82 13.89
C THR A 138 0.29 3.86 13.80
N VAL A 139 -0.73 3.69 14.65
CA VAL A 139 -1.95 4.53 14.71
C VAL A 139 -1.70 5.87 15.37
N ASP A 140 -1.07 5.84 16.55
CA ASP A 140 -0.81 7.00 17.38
C ASP A 140 0.16 7.99 16.72
N HIS A 141 -0.15 9.28 16.81
CA HIS A 141 0.61 10.33 16.14
C HIS A 141 2.04 10.44 16.67
N ASP A 142 2.21 10.49 17.98
CA ASP A 142 3.51 10.76 18.62
C ASP A 142 4.42 9.54 18.52
N VAL A 143 3.86 8.33 18.71
CA VAL A 143 4.61 7.08 18.48
C VAL A 143 5.02 6.97 17.00
N HIS A 144 4.13 7.32 16.07
CA HIS A 144 4.48 7.34 14.65
C HIS A 144 5.59 8.37 14.36
N ARG A 145 5.51 9.56 14.95
CA ARG A 145 6.51 10.63 14.78
C ARG A 145 7.89 10.17 15.26
N LEU A 146 7.97 9.55 16.43
CA LEU A 146 9.21 8.96 16.98
C LEU A 146 9.78 7.88 16.04
N ARG A 147 8.93 6.92 15.63
CA ARG A 147 9.34 5.84 14.73
C ARG A 147 9.81 6.37 13.38
N ARG A 148 9.14 7.38 12.85
CA ARG A 148 9.53 8.05 11.61
C ARG A 148 10.85 8.78 11.77
N SER A 149 11.11 9.45 12.90
CA SER A 149 12.38 10.14 13.12
C SER A 149 13.57 9.17 13.16
N ILE A 150 13.38 7.95 13.66
CA ILE A 150 14.39 6.88 13.62
C ILE A 150 14.72 6.47 12.18
N LEU A 151 13.72 6.42 11.30
CA LEU A 151 13.89 5.98 9.90
C LEU A 151 14.42 7.07 8.96
N ASN A 152 14.10 8.34 9.22
CA ASN A 152 14.43 9.46 8.33
C ASN A 152 15.90 9.52 7.87
N PRO A 153 16.93 9.26 8.72
CA PRO A 153 18.33 9.29 8.30
C PRO A 153 18.65 8.30 7.17
N TYR A 154 17.99 7.14 7.16
CA TYR A 154 18.15 6.09 6.15
C TYR A 154 17.48 6.46 4.81
N PHE A 155 16.56 7.42 4.80
CA PHE A 155 15.94 7.91 3.56
C PHE A 155 16.42 9.32 3.18
N SER A 156 17.52 9.79 3.77
CA SER A 156 18.13 11.07 3.44
C SER A 156 18.78 11.07 2.05
N LYS A 157 18.91 12.24 1.41
CA LYS A 157 19.63 12.38 0.13
C LYS A 157 21.04 11.78 0.19
N ARG A 158 21.75 11.98 1.30
CA ARG A 158 23.07 11.37 1.54
C ARG A 158 22.99 9.84 1.55
N ALA A 159 22.01 9.26 2.24
CA ALA A 159 21.83 7.80 2.25
C ALA A 159 21.52 7.25 0.87
N VAL A 160 20.66 7.91 0.10
CA VAL A 160 20.33 7.53 -1.29
C VAL A 160 21.55 7.61 -2.20
N THR A 161 22.35 8.69 -2.14
CA THR A 161 23.61 8.81 -2.89
C THR A 161 24.60 7.70 -2.54
N MET A 162 24.66 7.26 -1.28
CA MET A 162 25.51 6.12 -0.90
C MET A 162 25.04 4.78 -1.50
N LEU A 163 23.81 4.69 -2.00
CA LEU A 163 23.27 3.50 -2.68
C LEU A 163 23.57 3.46 -4.17
N GLU A 164 24.12 4.52 -4.76
CA GLU A 164 24.42 4.58 -6.20
C GLU A 164 25.21 3.37 -6.71
N PRO A 165 26.28 2.89 -6.04
CA PRO A 165 27.02 1.74 -6.53
C PRO A 165 26.19 0.44 -6.50
N LEU A 166 25.33 0.29 -5.49
CA LEU A 166 24.43 -0.86 -5.39
C LEU A 166 23.39 -0.82 -6.52
N ILE A 167 22.75 0.33 -6.72
CA ILE A 167 21.70 0.51 -7.74
C ILE A 167 22.29 0.27 -9.13
N ASN A 168 23.41 0.91 -9.47
CA ASN A 168 24.06 0.71 -10.76
C ASN A 168 24.46 -0.75 -10.97
N GLY A 169 25.06 -1.40 -9.97
CA GLY A 169 25.42 -2.83 -10.07
C GLY A 169 24.22 -3.74 -10.33
N LYS A 170 23.06 -3.46 -9.72
CA LYS A 170 21.82 -4.20 -9.96
C LYS A 170 21.21 -3.90 -11.34
N VAL A 171 21.31 -2.65 -11.82
CA VAL A 171 20.89 -2.27 -13.17
C VAL A 171 21.78 -2.92 -14.24
N ASP A 172 23.10 -2.90 -14.08
CA ASP A 172 24.04 -3.55 -15.00
C ASP A 172 23.78 -5.07 -15.06
N ARG A 173 23.54 -5.70 -13.90
CA ARG A 173 23.14 -7.12 -13.84
C ARG A 173 21.83 -7.39 -14.58
N LEU A 174 20.83 -6.53 -14.41
CA LEU A 174 19.58 -6.65 -15.15
C LEU A 174 19.81 -6.54 -16.66
N CYS A 175 20.54 -5.52 -17.12
CA CYS A 175 20.86 -5.34 -18.54
C CYS A 175 21.58 -6.57 -19.11
N GLY A 176 22.61 -7.07 -18.44
CA GLY A 176 23.31 -8.30 -18.87
C GLY A 176 22.37 -9.51 -18.96
N ARG A 177 21.47 -9.66 -17.98
CA ARG A 177 20.48 -10.75 -18.02
C ARG A 177 19.48 -10.61 -19.18
N LEU A 178 19.03 -9.39 -19.48
CA LEU A 178 18.17 -9.14 -20.62
C LEU A 178 18.88 -9.43 -21.95
N GLU A 179 20.19 -9.16 -22.04
CA GLU A 179 21.00 -9.49 -23.22
C GLU A 179 21.27 -11.00 -23.38
N GLU A 180 21.55 -11.70 -22.27
CA GLU A 180 21.87 -13.14 -22.26
C GLU A 180 20.64 -14.04 -22.40
N SER A 181 19.56 -13.72 -21.67
CA SER A 181 18.44 -14.65 -21.45
C SER A 181 17.28 -14.46 -22.43
N ILE A 182 17.25 -13.36 -23.20
CA ILE A 182 16.10 -12.98 -24.02
C ILE A 182 16.58 -12.74 -25.45
N GLY A 183 16.51 -13.80 -26.27
CA GLY A 183 16.76 -13.69 -27.70
C GLY A 183 15.74 -12.75 -28.39
N PRO A 184 16.03 -12.28 -29.62
CA PRO A 184 15.17 -11.36 -30.35
C PRO A 184 13.72 -11.86 -30.42
N GLY A 185 12.77 -11.03 -29.98
CA GLY A 185 11.33 -11.32 -30.05
C GLY A 185 10.75 -12.10 -28.87
N THR A 186 11.54 -12.44 -27.85
CA THR A 186 11.00 -13.05 -26.63
C THR A 186 10.26 -12.01 -25.79
N PRO A 187 8.96 -12.19 -25.48
CA PRO A 187 8.23 -11.26 -24.63
C PRO A 187 8.73 -11.35 -23.19
N VAL A 188 8.86 -10.20 -22.53
CA VAL A 188 9.34 -10.07 -21.16
C VAL A 188 8.30 -9.35 -20.33
N ASP A 189 7.96 -9.93 -19.18
CA ASP A 189 7.11 -9.28 -18.20
C ASP A 189 7.90 -8.19 -17.45
N LEU A 190 7.78 -6.94 -17.90
CA LEU A 190 8.45 -5.80 -17.29
C LEU A 190 8.08 -5.63 -15.81
N ASP A 191 6.88 -6.02 -15.41
CA ASP A 191 6.41 -5.89 -14.04
C ASP A 191 7.18 -6.84 -13.11
N ALA A 192 7.38 -8.09 -13.54
CA ALA A 192 8.25 -9.05 -12.84
C ALA A 192 9.71 -8.60 -12.81
N VAL A 193 10.23 -8.10 -13.93
CA VAL A 193 11.60 -7.58 -14.03
C VAL A 193 11.85 -6.45 -13.03
N MET A 194 10.97 -5.44 -13.02
CA MET A 194 11.14 -4.28 -12.14
C MET A 194 10.92 -4.64 -10.67
N ALA A 195 10.03 -5.61 -10.37
CA ALA A 195 9.86 -6.14 -9.02
C ALA A 195 11.12 -6.87 -8.54
N ALA A 196 11.76 -7.68 -9.38
CA ALA A 196 13.01 -8.35 -9.02
C ALA A 196 14.16 -7.34 -8.76
N LEU A 197 14.29 -6.33 -9.63
CA LEU A 197 15.29 -5.26 -9.47
C LEU A 197 15.12 -4.51 -8.14
N THR A 198 13.89 -4.06 -7.87
CA THR A 198 13.58 -3.24 -6.70
C THR A 198 13.63 -4.05 -5.41
N ALA A 199 13.19 -5.31 -5.42
CA ALA A 199 13.35 -6.24 -4.32
C ALA A 199 14.83 -6.43 -3.95
N ASP A 200 15.69 -6.70 -4.93
CA ASP A 200 17.12 -6.90 -4.71
C ASP A 200 17.80 -5.65 -4.10
N ILE A 201 17.45 -4.46 -4.58
CA ILE A 201 17.99 -3.21 -4.04
C ILE A 201 17.53 -3.02 -2.59
N VAL A 202 16.22 -3.16 -2.31
CA VAL A 202 15.68 -2.88 -0.99
C VAL A 202 16.13 -3.91 0.04
N THR A 203 16.24 -5.20 -0.32
CA THR A 203 16.70 -6.22 0.63
C THR A 203 18.17 -6.05 1.01
N VAL A 204 19.03 -5.73 0.04
CA VAL A 204 20.44 -5.41 0.35
C VAL A 204 20.52 -4.16 1.22
N TYR A 205 19.71 -3.15 0.94
CA TYR A 205 19.74 -1.92 1.74
C TYR A 205 19.27 -2.13 3.18
N PHE A 206 18.15 -2.84 3.38
CA PHE A 206 17.50 -2.95 4.68
C PHE A 206 18.05 -4.09 5.54
N TYR A 207 18.34 -5.24 4.93
CA TYR A 207 18.84 -6.44 5.61
C TYR A 207 20.34 -6.65 5.43
N GLY A 208 20.97 -6.03 4.44
CA GLY A 208 22.38 -6.27 4.12
C GLY A 208 22.60 -7.55 3.31
N LYS A 209 21.53 -8.17 2.80
CA LYS A 209 21.55 -9.47 2.14
C LYS A 209 21.09 -9.37 0.70
N ASP A 210 21.90 -9.94 -0.18
CA ASP A 210 21.55 -10.12 -1.58
C ASP A 210 20.85 -11.46 -1.76
N PHE A 211 19.56 -11.43 -2.06
CA PHE A 211 18.74 -12.64 -2.30
C PHE A 211 18.76 -13.08 -3.76
N ASP A 212 19.34 -12.27 -4.66
CA ASP A 212 19.45 -12.55 -6.07
C ASP A 212 18.11 -12.89 -6.77
N TYR A 213 17.08 -12.09 -6.52
CA TYR A 213 15.80 -12.20 -7.22
C TYR A 213 15.97 -11.92 -8.72
N LEU A 214 16.94 -11.07 -9.09
CA LEU A 214 17.34 -10.85 -10.48
C LEU A 214 17.92 -12.10 -11.15
N GLY A 215 18.31 -13.16 -10.43
CA GLY A 215 18.72 -14.45 -11.00
C GLY A 215 17.57 -15.46 -11.14
N GLY A 216 16.43 -15.22 -10.47
CA GLY A 216 15.30 -16.15 -10.44
C GLY A 216 14.64 -16.35 -11.80
N LYS A 217 14.21 -17.57 -12.14
CA LYS A 217 13.59 -17.88 -13.44
C LYS A 217 12.42 -16.92 -13.74
N ASP A 218 12.39 -16.36 -14.94
CA ASP A 218 11.39 -15.40 -15.40
C ASP A 218 11.20 -14.18 -14.46
N PHE A 219 12.23 -13.84 -13.67
CA PHE A 219 12.21 -12.77 -12.66
C PHE A 219 11.14 -12.97 -11.56
N ARG A 220 10.67 -14.20 -11.36
CA ARG A 220 9.67 -14.54 -10.35
C ARG A 220 10.33 -15.01 -9.05
N PHE A 221 9.73 -14.64 -7.93
CA PHE A 221 10.18 -15.01 -6.60
C PHE A 221 9.02 -15.02 -5.59
N THR A 222 9.05 -15.96 -4.66
CA THR A 222 7.92 -16.29 -3.75
C THR A 222 7.48 -15.11 -2.88
N VAL A 223 8.40 -14.21 -2.51
CA VAL A 223 8.07 -13.03 -1.70
C VAL A 223 7.09 -12.11 -2.44
N ARG A 224 7.23 -11.98 -3.77
CA ARG A 224 6.29 -11.20 -4.58
C ARG A 224 4.89 -11.82 -4.59
N ASP A 225 4.80 -13.13 -4.73
CA ASP A 225 3.51 -13.84 -4.70
C ASP A 225 2.81 -13.66 -3.34
N ALA A 226 3.58 -13.62 -2.24
CA ALA A 226 3.08 -13.31 -0.92
C ALA A 226 2.52 -11.88 -0.84
N ILE A 227 3.26 -10.89 -1.35
CA ILE A 227 2.86 -9.48 -1.42
C ILE A 227 1.54 -9.34 -2.19
N LEU A 228 1.43 -9.94 -3.37
CA LEU A 228 0.23 -9.89 -4.19
C LEU A 228 -0.97 -10.58 -3.50
N GLY A 229 -0.74 -11.71 -2.82
CA GLY A 229 -1.75 -12.38 -2.00
C GLY A 229 -2.26 -11.50 -0.86
N LEU A 230 -1.36 -10.81 -0.16
CA LEU A 230 -1.70 -9.83 0.90
C LEU A 230 -2.54 -8.66 0.35
N ILE A 231 -2.21 -8.15 -0.84
CA ILE A 231 -2.97 -7.08 -1.50
C ILE A 231 -4.40 -7.55 -1.84
N GLY A 232 -4.56 -8.74 -2.41
CA GLY A 232 -5.88 -9.32 -2.66
C GLY A 232 -6.70 -9.51 -1.38
N PHE A 233 -6.04 -9.95 -0.31
CA PHE A 233 -6.65 -10.11 1.01
C PHE A 233 -7.04 -8.78 1.68
N TYR A 234 -6.35 -7.68 1.36
CA TYR A 234 -6.58 -6.35 1.96
C TYR A 234 -8.03 -5.89 1.85
N HIS A 235 -8.68 -6.12 0.69
CA HIS A 235 -10.08 -5.71 0.45
C HIS A 235 -11.05 -6.32 1.46
N PHE A 236 -10.77 -7.53 1.93
CA PHE A 236 -11.55 -8.20 2.95
C PHE A 236 -11.10 -7.80 4.35
N SER A 237 -9.79 -7.85 4.59
CA SER A 237 -9.20 -7.77 5.92
C SER A 237 -9.39 -6.40 6.58
N ARG A 238 -9.47 -5.32 5.78
CA ARG A 238 -9.76 -3.96 6.27
C ARG A 238 -11.11 -3.84 6.98
N PHE A 239 -12.09 -4.66 6.60
CA PHE A 239 -13.44 -4.66 7.20
C PHE A 239 -13.59 -5.71 8.30
N SER A 240 -12.59 -6.59 8.47
CA SER A 240 -12.61 -7.62 9.51
C SER A 240 -11.25 -7.74 10.22
N PRO A 241 -10.89 -6.77 11.08
CA PRO A 241 -9.62 -6.78 11.82
C PRO A 241 -9.45 -8.03 12.70
N SER A 242 -10.55 -8.63 13.17
CA SER A 242 -10.52 -9.87 13.94
C SER A 242 -10.01 -11.06 13.12
N VAL A 243 -10.28 -11.13 11.82
CA VAL A 243 -9.73 -12.17 10.95
C VAL A 243 -8.21 -12.03 10.83
N VAL A 244 -7.71 -10.80 10.69
CA VAL A 244 -6.26 -10.54 10.66
C VAL A 244 -5.59 -11.04 11.93
N ARG A 245 -6.17 -10.70 13.10
CA ARG A 245 -5.66 -11.16 14.40
C ARG A 245 -5.65 -12.68 14.51
N PHE A 246 -6.69 -13.33 14.00
CA PHE A 246 -6.78 -14.78 13.96
C PHE A 246 -5.70 -15.41 13.06
N ILE A 247 -5.54 -14.93 11.82
CA ILE A 247 -4.53 -15.43 10.87
C ILE A 247 -3.12 -15.30 11.46
N ASN A 248 -2.80 -14.16 12.07
CA ASN A 248 -1.51 -13.93 12.70
C ASN A 248 -1.23 -14.84 13.91
N SER A 249 -2.26 -15.50 14.45
CA SER A 249 -2.12 -16.47 15.54
C SER A 249 -1.93 -17.91 15.06
N LEU A 250 -2.08 -18.17 13.75
CA LEU A 250 -1.96 -19.52 13.19
C LEU A 250 -0.49 -19.97 13.09
N PRO A 251 -0.16 -21.21 13.48
CA PRO A 251 1.13 -21.82 13.18
C PRO A 251 1.47 -21.81 11.68
N ILE A 252 2.75 -21.56 11.35
CA ILE A 252 3.26 -21.51 9.96
C ILE A 252 2.81 -22.71 9.10
N PRO A 253 2.81 -23.98 9.58
CA PRO A 253 2.34 -25.10 8.77
C PRO A 253 0.88 -24.97 8.30
N ILE A 254 0.02 -24.36 9.12
CA ILE A 254 -1.39 -24.11 8.77
C ILE A 254 -1.48 -22.96 7.76
N VAL A 255 -0.70 -21.89 7.98
CA VAL A 255 -0.60 -20.79 7.01
C VAL A 255 -0.12 -21.31 5.66
N ARG A 256 0.89 -22.19 5.63
CA ARG A 256 1.43 -22.78 4.40
C ARG A 256 0.39 -23.59 3.62
N MET A 257 -0.55 -24.23 4.31
CA MET A 257 -1.64 -24.98 3.67
C MET A 257 -2.67 -24.06 3.02
N ILE A 258 -2.88 -22.85 3.56
CA ILE A 258 -3.86 -21.87 3.07
C ILE A 258 -3.23 -20.94 2.02
N GLN A 259 -2.05 -20.42 2.34
CA GLN A 259 -1.29 -19.48 1.53
C GLN A 259 0.23 -19.80 1.66
N PRO A 260 0.81 -20.56 0.71
CA PRO A 260 2.22 -20.95 0.73
C PRO A 260 3.24 -19.79 0.68
N GLY A 261 2.94 -18.71 -0.04
CA GLY A 261 3.80 -17.52 -0.15
C GLY A 261 3.89 -16.72 1.15
N ALA A 262 2.79 -16.54 1.88
CA ALA A 262 2.76 -15.90 3.18
C ALA A 262 3.55 -16.72 4.20
N ALA A 263 3.47 -18.05 4.14
CA ALA A 263 4.32 -18.92 4.94
C ALA A 263 5.81 -18.75 4.58
N ALA A 264 6.16 -18.70 3.30
CA ALA A 264 7.54 -18.44 2.87
C ALA A 264 8.06 -17.07 3.34
N LEU A 265 7.20 -16.05 3.39
CA LEU A 265 7.55 -14.74 3.95
C LEU A 265 7.80 -14.83 5.46
N LEU A 266 6.93 -15.52 6.21
CA LEU A 266 7.13 -15.74 7.65
C LEU A 266 8.39 -16.55 7.94
N GLU A 267 8.69 -17.57 7.14
CA GLU A 267 9.92 -18.36 7.23
C GLU A 267 11.16 -17.51 6.96
N SER A 268 11.11 -16.67 5.91
CA SER A 268 12.18 -15.71 5.61
C SER A 268 12.40 -14.73 6.76
N GLN A 269 11.33 -14.27 7.41
CA GLN A 269 11.42 -13.42 8.60
C GLN A 269 12.12 -14.13 9.76
N GLU A 270 11.78 -15.39 10.05
CA GLU A 270 12.42 -16.17 11.11
C GLU A 270 13.90 -16.43 10.82
N GLU A 271 14.27 -16.72 9.57
CA GLU A 271 15.68 -16.83 9.15
C GLU A 271 16.45 -15.53 9.41
N ILE A 272 15.87 -14.41 9.01
CA ILE A 272 16.44 -13.08 9.24
C ILE A 272 16.57 -12.79 10.73
N LYS A 273 15.57 -13.12 11.56
CA LYS A 273 15.63 -12.95 13.02
C LYS A 273 16.82 -13.69 13.61
N VAL A 274 16.99 -14.96 13.22
CA VAL A 274 18.10 -15.79 13.68
C VAL A 274 19.44 -15.18 13.27
N GLU A 275 19.56 -14.71 12.03
CA GLU A 275 20.78 -14.08 11.48
C GLU A 275 21.12 -12.77 12.21
N ILE A 276 20.13 -11.92 12.49
CA ILE A 276 20.28 -10.70 13.30
C ILE A 276 20.76 -11.04 14.71
N LEU A 277 20.12 -12.00 15.37
CA LEU A 277 20.46 -12.41 16.73
C LEU A 277 21.86 -13.03 16.82
N GLN A 278 22.30 -13.76 15.79
CA GLN A 278 23.66 -14.27 15.69
C GLN A 278 24.66 -13.12 15.53
N SER A 279 24.39 -12.18 14.62
CA SER A 279 25.23 -11.00 14.39
C SER A 279 25.39 -10.11 15.63
N LEU A 280 24.40 -10.06 16.52
CA LEU A 280 24.50 -9.35 17.79
C LEU A 280 25.34 -10.08 18.86
N LYS A 281 25.40 -11.41 18.80
CA LYS A 281 26.18 -12.24 19.75
C LYS A 281 27.66 -12.23 19.39
N ASP A 282 27.97 -12.26 18.10
CA ASP A 282 29.32 -12.16 17.59
C ASP A 282 29.73 -10.69 17.62
N LYS A 283 30.33 -10.25 18.74
CA LYS A 283 30.83 -8.87 18.98
C LYS A 283 31.93 -8.39 17.99
N CYS A 284 32.00 -8.93 16.78
CA CYS A 284 32.96 -8.60 15.75
C CYS A 284 32.26 -7.96 14.56
N ASN A 285 32.54 -6.67 14.35
CA ASN A 285 32.34 -5.94 13.10
C ASN A 285 30.89 -5.52 12.78
N VAL A 286 30.24 -4.80 13.72
CA VAL A 286 29.00 -4.02 13.51
C VAL A 286 29.28 -2.77 12.64
N LYS A 287 29.89 -2.99 11.47
CA LYS A 287 29.87 -2.07 10.32
C LYS A 287 29.02 -2.68 9.20
N SER A 288 28.00 -3.47 9.56
CA SER A 288 26.97 -3.80 8.58
C SER A 288 26.26 -2.51 8.20
N LYS A 289 26.19 -2.23 6.89
CA LYS A 289 25.56 -1.03 6.32
C LYS A 289 24.02 -1.12 6.33
N SER A 290 23.45 -2.20 6.85
CA SER A 290 22.00 -2.42 6.81
C SER A 290 21.28 -1.57 7.85
N VAL A 291 20.07 -1.13 7.50
CA VAL A 291 19.23 -0.28 8.36
C VAL A 291 18.94 -0.97 9.70
N ILE A 292 18.63 -2.27 9.67
CA ILE A 292 18.28 -3.04 10.87
C ILE A 292 19.46 -3.16 11.85
N VAL A 293 20.65 -3.46 11.35
CA VAL A 293 21.84 -3.58 12.21
C VAL A 293 22.26 -2.21 12.76
N GLY A 294 22.13 -1.15 11.95
CA GLY A 294 22.34 0.22 12.39
C GLY A 294 21.40 0.61 13.54
N ALA A 295 20.10 0.33 13.41
CA ALA A 295 19.11 0.66 14.43
C ALA A 295 19.31 -0.11 15.75
N LEU A 296 19.77 -1.35 15.69
CA LEU A 296 20.08 -2.15 16.88
C LEU A 296 21.27 -1.61 17.67
N GLY A 297 22.27 -1.07 16.97
CA GLY A 297 23.51 -0.56 17.56
C GLY A 297 23.46 0.89 18.03
N ASP A 298 22.44 1.65 17.67
CA ASP A 298 22.35 3.09 17.94
C ASP A 298 21.95 3.36 19.39
N PRO A 299 22.79 3.98 20.25
CA PRO A 299 22.45 4.23 21.66
C PRO A 299 21.28 5.20 21.85
N ASP A 300 21.00 6.08 20.88
CA ASP A 300 19.99 7.14 20.99
C ASP A 300 18.56 6.64 20.72
N ILE A 301 18.42 5.43 20.18
CA ILE A 301 17.11 4.78 19.96
C ILE A 301 16.61 4.14 21.27
N PRO A 302 15.34 4.34 21.68
CA PRO A 302 14.75 3.69 22.85
C PRO A 302 14.79 2.15 22.77
N VAL A 303 14.93 1.48 23.91
CA VAL A 303 15.10 0.01 23.98
C VAL A 303 13.88 -0.72 23.41
N GLU A 304 12.68 -0.20 23.65
CA GLU A 304 11.41 -0.70 23.14
C GLU A 304 11.33 -0.68 21.61
N GLU A 305 12.02 0.27 20.95
CA GLU A 305 12.09 0.38 19.50
C GLU A 305 13.20 -0.49 18.87
N LYS A 306 14.05 -1.11 19.70
CA LYS A 306 15.14 -2.03 19.28
C LYS A 306 14.76 -3.51 19.35
N THR A 307 13.52 -3.84 19.69
CA THR A 307 13.12 -5.26 19.75
C THR A 307 13.22 -5.89 18.35
N VAL A 308 13.74 -7.11 18.28
CA VAL A 308 13.94 -7.83 17.00
C VAL A 308 12.64 -7.89 16.20
N ASP A 309 11.57 -8.21 16.90
CA ASP A 309 10.22 -8.29 16.40
C ASP A 309 9.68 -6.97 15.81
N ARG A 310 9.99 -5.82 16.43
CA ARG A 310 9.67 -4.48 15.92
C ARG A 310 10.41 -4.16 14.63
N LEU A 311 11.69 -4.53 14.56
CA LEU A 311 12.54 -4.28 13.39
C LEU A 311 12.21 -5.21 12.23
N VAL A 312 11.77 -6.44 12.51
CA VAL A 312 11.27 -7.37 11.50
C VAL A 312 9.99 -6.82 10.86
N ASP A 313 9.02 -6.37 11.67
CA ASP A 313 7.80 -5.73 11.14
C ASP A 313 8.14 -4.51 10.25
N GLU A 314 9.15 -3.71 10.64
CA GLU A 314 9.62 -2.59 9.83
C GLU A 314 10.27 -3.05 8.53
N GLY A 315 11.14 -4.06 8.57
CA GLY A 315 11.79 -4.58 7.38
C GLY A 315 10.80 -5.18 6.38
N VAL A 316 9.78 -5.89 6.87
CA VAL A 316 8.69 -6.43 6.04
C VAL A 316 7.92 -5.30 5.36
N THR A 317 7.62 -4.24 6.11
CA THR A 317 6.99 -3.03 5.59
C THR A 317 7.82 -2.41 4.46
N VAL A 318 9.13 -2.32 4.63
CA VAL A 318 10.01 -1.67 3.65
C VAL A 318 10.26 -2.56 2.43
N ILE A 319 10.36 -3.89 2.57
CA ILE A 319 10.36 -4.80 1.41
C ILE A 319 9.07 -4.62 0.62
N PHE A 320 7.92 -4.69 1.30
CA PHE A 320 6.61 -4.55 0.66
C PHE A 320 6.51 -3.21 -0.08
N ALA A 321 6.79 -2.10 0.60
CA ALA A 321 6.68 -0.76 0.05
C ALA A 321 7.72 -0.51 -1.07
N GLY A 322 8.97 -0.88 -0.84
CA GLY A 322 10.08 -0.60 -1.76
C GLY A 322 10.08 -1.45 -3.03
N THR A 323 9.52 -2.66 -2.97
CA THR A 323 9.44 -3.58 -4.11
C THR A 323 8.31 -3.17 -5.07
N GLU A 324 7.05 -3.39 -4.67
CA GLU A 324 5.94 -3.36 -5.62
C GLU A 324 5.59 -1.94 -6.08
N THR A 325 5.66 -0.93 -5.20
CA THR A 325 5.27 0.45 -5.57
C THR A 325 6.26 1.07 -6.56
N THR A 326 7.56 0.86 -6.34
CA THR A 326 8.63 1.33 -7.21
C THR A 326 8.57 0.58 -8.54
N ALA A 327 8.42 -0.75 -8.50
CA ALA A 327 8.30 -1.58 -9.70
C ALA A 327 7.13 -1.12 -10.56
N ARG A 328 5.95 -0.95 -9.96
CA ARG A 328 4.75 -0.51 -10.67
C ARG A 328 4.96 0.84 -11.37
N SER A 329 5.59 1.79 -10.69
CA SER A 329 5.84 3.14 -11.22
C SER A 329 6.78 3.11 -12.42
N ILE A 330 7.86 2.32 -12.34
CA ILE A 330 8.79 2.14 -13.46
C ILE A 330 8.12 1.41 -14.62
N SER A 331 7.38 0.32 -14.35
CA SER A 331 6.67 -0.45 -15.36
C SER A 331 5.66 0.40 -16.14
N VAL A 332 4.89 1.25 -15.45
CA VAL A 332 3.93 2.17 -16.09
C VAL A 332 4.66 3.18 -16.97
N ALA A 333 5.72 3.83 -16.46
CA ALA A 333 6.51 4.76 -17.27
C ALA A 333 7.09 4.09 -18.52
N MET A 334 7.68 2.91 -18.36
CA MET A 334 8.25 2.12 -19.46
C MET A 334 7.20 1.69 -20.47
N PHE A 335 6.00 1.29 -20.03
CA PHE A 335 4.90 0.94 -20.93
C PHE A 335 4.54 2.10 -21.89
N TYR A 336 4.39 3.31 -21.36
CA TYR A 336 4.08 4.48 -22.19
C TYR A 336 5.24 4.89 -23.09
N LEU A 337 6.48 4.90 -22.57
CA LEU A 337 7.66 5.22 -23.35
C LEU A 337 7.89 4.23 -24.50
N LEU A 338 7.75 2.93 -24.26
CA LEU A 338 7.95 1.90 -25.29
C LEU A 338 6.81 1.87 -26.33
N ARG A 339 5.63 2.40 -25.99
CA ARG A 339 4.49 2.49 -26.89
C ARG A 339 4.60 3.68 -27.85
N ASP A 340 5.22 4.77 -27.41
CA ASP A 340 5.40 5.98 -28.22
C ASP A 340 6.89 6.29 -28.44
N ASN A 341 7.36 5.98 -29.65
CA ASN A 341 8.75 6.21 -30.04
C ASN A 341 9.17 7.69 -29.94
N SER A 342 8.25 8.65 -30.06
CA SER A 342 8.59 10.07 -29.94
C SER A 342 8.97 10.43 -28.49
N LEU A 343 8.21 9.93 -27.50
CA LEU A 343 8.50 10.13 -26.09
C LEU A 343 9.84 9.47 -25.71
N LEU A 344 10.06 8.25 -26.18
CA LEU A 344 11.30 7.51 -25.92
C LEU A 344 12.51 8.16 -26.59
N GLN A 345 12.38 8.63 -27.83
CA GLN A 345 13.48 9.28 -28.53
C GLN A 345 13.87 10.57 -27.82
N LYS A 346 12.90 11.39 -27.40
CA LYS A 346 13.17 12.61 -26.63
C LYS A 346 13.88 12.34 -25.31
N LEU A 347 13.49 11.27 -24.59
CA LEU A 347 14.20 10.85 -23.38
C LEU A 347 15.64 10.43 -23.69
N ARG A 348 15.87 9.67 -24.76
CA ARG A 348 17.21 9.25 -25.20
C ARG A 348 18.08 10.44 -25.61
N ASP A 349 17.50 11.43 -26.28
CA ASP A 349 18.20 12.64 -26.70
C ASP A 349 18.67 13.42 -25.47
N GLU A 350 17.82 13.59 -24.44
CA GLU A 350 18.22 14.22 -23.18
C GLU A 350 19.29 13.40 -22.45
N LEU A 351 19.12 12.09 -22.33
CA LEU A 351 20.10 11.20 -21.69
C LEU A 351 21.45 11.15 -22.43
N SER A 352 21.48 11.45 -23.73
CA SER A 352 22.73 11.52 -24.50
C SER A 352 23.64 12.68 -24.08
N THR A 353 23.09 13.67 -23.37
CA THR A 353 23.84 14.84 -22.87
C THR A 353 24.69 14.53 -21.64
N VAL A 354 24.39 13.43 -20.93
CA VAL A 354 25.14 12.98 -19.76
C VAL A 354 26.09 11.83 -20.12
N ARG A 355 27.18 11.70 -19.36
CA ARG A 355 28.19 10.66 -19.56
C ARG A 355 28.40 9.90 -18.27
N ARG A 356 28.57 8.57 -18.39
CA ARG A 356 29.03 7.72 -17.28
C ARG A 356 30.34 8.25 -16.71
N GLY A 357 30.54 8.05 -15.41
CA GLY A 357 31.79 8.32 -14.71
C GLY A 357 32.95 7.49 -15.27
N SER A 358 34.17 7.78 -14.81
CA SER A 358 35.37 7.01 -15.19
C SER A 358 35.31 5.54 -14.75
N ASP A 359 34.48 5.23 -13.78
CA ASP A 359 34.14 3.89 -13.28
C ASP A 359 33.03 3.20 -14.10
N GLY A 360 32.51 3.86 -15.14
CA GLY A 360 31.41 3.35 -15.95
C GLY A 360 30.04 3.44 -15.28
N GLN A 361 29.91 4.13 -14.15
CA GLN A 361 28.66 4.23 -13.38
C GLN A 361 27.92 5.54 -13.68
N TRP A 362 26.60 5.54 -13.48
CA TRP A 362 25.79 6.76 -13.54
C TRP A 362 25.74 7.44 -12.18
N ALA A 363 26.06 8.74 -12.15
CA ALA A 363 25.95 9.55 -10.95
C ALA A 363 24.53 10.14 -10.84
N TYR A 364 23.88 9.97 -9.68
CA TYR A 364 22.52 10.48 -9.45
C TYR A 364 22.46 12.01 -9.64
N SER A 365 23.50 12.73 -9.22
CA SER A 365 23.59 14.19 -9.35
C SER A 365 23.52 14.71 -10.79
N GLN A 366 23.88 13.88 -11.77
CA GLN A 366 23.76 14.22 -13.19
C GLN A 366 22.35 13.91 -13.74
N LEU A 367 21.68 12.90 -13.18
CA LEU A 367 20.36 12.47 -13.62
C LEU A 367 19.24 13.30 -12.99
N GLU A 368 19.36 13.69 -11.71
CA GLU A 368 18.31 14.40 -10.97
C GLU A 368 18.00 15.79 -11.52
N ILE A 369 18.93 16.37 -12.29
CA ILE A 369 18.78 17.70 -12.89
C ILE A 369 18.14 17.66 -14.29
N LEU A 370 17.93 16.47 -14.86
CA LEU A 370 17.37 16.31 -16.21
C LEU A 370 15.85 16.51 -16.17
N PRO A 371 15.32 17.58 -16.76
CA PRO A 371 13.93 17.95 -16.61
C PRO A 371 12.97 16.95 -17.24
N TYR A 372 13.29 16.40 -18.42
CA TYR A 372 12.40 15.48 -19.11
C TYR A 372 12.43 14.07 -18.50
N LEU A 373 13.60 13.56 -18.07
CA LEU A 373 13.71 12.35 -17.26
C LEU A 373 12.91 12.48 -15.96
N THR A 374 13.05 13.60 -15.25
CA THR A 374 12.26 13.89 -14.05
C THR A 374 10.77 13.89 -14.40
N GLY A 375 10.36 14.54 -15.48
CA GLY A 375 8.98 14.52 -15.97
C GLY A 375 8.45 13.11 -16.26
N CYS A 376 9.25 12.23 -16.85
CA CYS A 376 8.89 10.83 -17.09
C CYS A 376 8.67 10.07 -15.78
N VAL A 377 9.52 10.29 -14.78
CA VAL A 377 9.38 9.69 -13.45
C VAL A 377 8.11 10.20 -12.77
N GLN A 378 7.86 11.51 -12.78
CA GLN A 378 6.67 12.09 -12.15
C GLN A 378 5.37 11.64 -12.85
N GLU A 379 5.37 11.57 -14.17
CA GLU A 379 4.21 11.11 -14.93
C GLU A 379 3.96 9.61 -14.75
N GLY A 380 5.03 8.83 -14.64
CA GLY A 380 4.98 7.41 -14.23
C GLY A 380 4.34 7.23 -12.87
N LEU A 381 4.74 8.02 -11.87
CA LEU A 381 4.15 8.01 -10.53
C LEU A 381 2.67 8.41 -10.56
N ARG A 382 2.32 9.45 -11.33
CA ARG A 382 0.93 9.93 -11.46
C ARG A 382 0.01 8.84 -12.01
N LEU A 383 0.40 8.20 -13.11
CA LEU A 383 -0.40 7.17 -13.77
C LEU A 383 -0.28 5.78 -13.16
N ALA A 384 0.73 5.54 -12.32
CA ALA A 384 0.76 4.38 -11.43
C ALA A 384 -0.23 4.51 -10.26
N HIS A 385 -0.72 5.73 -9.99
CA HIS A 385 -1.68 6.12 -8.95
C HIS A 385 -1.26 5.85 -7.48
N GLY A 386 -0.19 5.08 -7.26
CA GLY A 386 0.24 4.70 -5.92
C GLY A 386 -0.83 3.87 -5.17
N PRO A 387 -0.84 3.92 -3.82
CA PRO A 387 -1.81 3.18 -3.02
C PRO A 387 -3.25 3.69 -3.19
N VAL A 388 -4.13 2.87 -3.79
CA VAL A 388 -5.55 3.23 -4.03
C VAL A 388 -6.48 3.06 -2.81
N ILE A 389 -5.92 2.73 -1.65
CA ILE A 389 -6.64 2.40 -0.40
C ILE A 389 -7.12 3.62 0.40
N ARG A 390 -6.98 4.84 -0.15
CA ARG A 390 -7.40 6.15 0.42
C ARG A 390 -6.69 6.58 1.73
N LEU A 391 -5.96 5.70 2.42
CA LEU A 391 -5.09 6.01 3.57
C LEU A 391 -5.69 6.97 4.63
N PRO A 392 -6.84 6.66 5.23
CA PRO A 392 -7.57 7.58 6.09
C PRO A 392 -6.80 8.08 7.32
N ARG A 393 -7.10 9.31 7.72
CA ARG A 393 -6.65 9.98 8.94
C ARG A 393 -7.85 10.34 9.81
N VAL A 394 -7.64 10.33 11.12
CA VAL A 394 -8.67 10.64 12.10
C VAL A 394 -8.14 11.74 13.00
N SER A 395 -8.86 12.85 13.08
CA SER A 395 -8.69 13.79 14.19
C SER A 395 -9.49 13.24 15.38
N PRO A 396 -8.85 12.79 16.47
CA PRO A 396 -9.56 12.10 17.54
C PRO A 396 -10.47 13.03 18.35
N ASN A 397 -10.01 14.27 18.59
CA ASN A 397 -10.61 15.15 19.59
C ASN A 397 -11.15 16.46 19.00
N GLU A 398 -10.82 16.77 17.75
CA GLU A 398 -11.17 18.04 17.11
C GLU A 398 -11.98 17.80 15.83
N ALA A 399 -13.04 18.58 15.65
CA ALA A 399 -13.75 18.61 14.38
C ALA A 399 -12.88 19.32 13.33
N LEU A 400 -12.88 18.80 12.10
CA LEU A 400 -12.15 19.41 10.98
C LEU A 400 -13.10 20.34 10.21
N GLN A 401 -12.68 21.57 9.95
CA GLN A 401 -13.38 22.46 9.04
C GLN A 401 -12.82 22.31 7.63
N TYR A 402 -13.68 22.01 6.65
CA TYR A 402 -13.35 21.97 5.22
C TYR A 402 -14.39 22.75 4.43
N ASP A 403 -14.04 23.95 3.95
CA ASP A 403 -14.97 24.91 3.35
C ASP A 403 -16.21 25.10 4.24
N ASP A 404 -17.41 24.83 3.72
CA ASP A 404 -18.68 24.93 4.47
C ASP A 404 -18.99 23.67 5.30
N TRP A 405 -18.15 22.63 5.23
CA TRP A 405 -18.35 21.35 5.89
C TRP A 405 -17.60 21.29 7.23
N LEU A 406 -18.34 21.00 8.31
CA LEU A 406 -17.76 20.63 9.58
C LEU A 406 -17.77 19.10 9.70
N ILE A 407 -16.58 18.51 9.73
CA ILE A 407 -16.36 17.07 9.86
C ILE A 407 -16.17 16.75 11.35
N PRO A 408 -17.05 15.95 11.99
CA PRO A 408 -16.94 15.66 13.41
C PRO A 408 -15.62 14.99 13.82
N ALA A 409 -15.16 15.25 15.04
CA ALA A 409 -14.07 14.50 15.66
C ALA A 409 -14.34 12.99 15.61
N GLY A 410 -13.29 12.20 15.45
CA GLY A 410 -13.37 10.74 15.28
C GLY A 410 -13.72 10.29 13.86
N THR A 411 -14.10 11.20 12.96
CA THR A 411 -14.45 10.85 11.58
C THR A 411 -13.20 10.55 10.75
N PRO A 412 -13.08 9.36 10.12
CA PRO A 412 -12.00 9.08 9.19
C PRO A 412 -12.15 9.89 7.89
N VAL A 413 -11.16 10.73 7.60
CA VAL A 413 -11.07 11.53 6.37
C VAL A 413 -9.99 10.96 5.47
N SER A 414 -10.26 10.93 4.17
CA SER A 414 -9.35 10.42 3.16
C SER A 414 -9.63 11.05 1.80
N GLU A 415 -8.66 10.96 0.90
CA GLU A 415 -8.82 11.33 -0.50
C GLU A 415 -8.63 10.11 -1.40
N SER A 416 -9.07 10.22 -2.66
CA SER A 416 -8.75 9.23 -3.66
C SER A 416 -7.68 9.78 -4.59
N THR A 417 -6.45 9.30 -4.43
CA THR A 417 -5.30 9.68 -5.27
C THR A 417 -5.59 9.49 -6.75
N VAL A 418 -6.32 8.43 -7.13
CA VAL A 418 -6.77 8.19 -8.52
C VAL A 418 -7.63 9.34 -9.03
N LEU A 419 -8.63 9.78 -8.24
CA LEU A 419 -9.51 10.88 -8.65
C LEU A 419 -8.74 12.19 -8.81
N VAL A 420 -7.83 12.50 -7.88
CA VAL A 420 -6.96 13.68 -7.96
C VAL A 420 -6.06 13.63 -9.20
N HIS A 421 -5.42 12.49 -9.45
CA HIS A 421 -4.52 12.32 -10.60
C HIS A 421 -5.24 12.32 -11.94
N LEU A 422 -6.54 12.03 -11.95
CA LEU A 422 -7.39 12.01 -13.15
C LEU A 422 -8.30 13.24 -13.29
N ASP A 423 -8.19 14.22 -12.39
CA ASP A 423 -8.97 15.46 -12.45
C ASP A 423 -8.44 16.37 -13.58
N PRO A 424 -9.22 16.65 -14.64
CA PRO A 424 -8.78 17.48 -15.76
C PRO A 424 -8.54 18.95 -15.40
N SER A 425 -9.07 19.43 -14.27
CA SER A 425 -8.80 20.77 -13.75
C SER A 425 -7.41 20.89 -13.12
N ILE A 426 -6.85 19.77 -12.67
CA ILE A 426 -5.49 19.68 -12.10
C ILE A 426 -4.50 19.24 -13.17
N PHE A 427 -4.87 18.20 -13.94
CA PHE A 427 -4.05 17.61 -14.99
C PHE A 427 -4.81 17.64 -16.33
N PRO A 428 -4.62 18.66 -17.17
CA PRO A 428 -5.22 18.70 -18.50
C PRO A 428 -4.85 17.46 -19.32
N ASN A 429 -5.83 16.85 -20.01
CA ASN A 429 -5.72 15.54 -20.67
C ASN A 429 -5.14 14.47 -19.71
N PRO A 430 -5.85 14.16 -18.61
CA PRO A 430 -5.29 13.40 -17.49
C PRO A 430 -4.96 11.94 -17.82
N ASP A 431 -5.58 11.38 -18.84
CA ASP A 431 -5.36 10.03 -19.34
C ASP A 431 -4.11 9.90 -20.23
N THR A 432 -3.56 11.04 -20.68
CA THR A 432 -2.37 11.09 -21.53
C THR A 432 -1.10 11.10 -20.70
N PHE A 433 -0.14 10.23 -21.05
CA PHE A 433 1.22 10.27 -20.49
C PHE A 433 2.00 11.42 -21.15
N ASP A 434 2.10 12.54 -20.45
CA ASP A 434 2.75 13.76 -20.93
C ASP A 434 3.84 14.21 -19.93
N PRO A 435 5.11 13.79 -20.12
CA PRO A 435 6.23 14.25 -19.29
C PRO A 435 6.45 15.78 -19.36
N ASP A 436 6.13 16.41 -20.49
CA ASP A 436 6.35 17.84 -20.68
C ASP A 436 5.44 18.69 -19.79
N ARG A 437 4.33 18.16 -19.26
CA ARG A 437 3.50 18.89 -18.30
C ARG A 437 4.30 19.32 -17.07
N TRP A 438 5.22 18.47 -16.62
CA TRP A 438 6.08 18.74 -15.46
C TRP A 438 7.14 19.78 -15.79
N VAL A 439 7.68 19.73 -17.01
CA VAL A 439 8.63 20.73 -17.51
C VAL A 439 7.96 22.10 -17.67
N ARG A 440 6.76 22.15 -18.25
CA ARG A 440 5.96 23.38 -18.39
C ARG A 440 5.62 23.97 -17.02
N ALA A 441 5.09 23.15 -16.11
CA ALA A 441 4.76 23.59 -14.77
C ALA A 441 5.97 24.16 -14.01
N ALA A 442 7.13 23.50 -14.09
CA ALA A 442 8.36 24.00 -13.47
C ALA A 442 8.79 25.36 -14.06
N ASN A 443 8.71 25.54 -15.37
CA ASN A 443 9.06 26.81 -16.03
C ASN A 443 8.08 27.94 -15.68
N GLU A 444 6.82 27.61 -15.41
CA GLU A 444 5.78 28.56 -15.01
C GLU A 444 5.77 28.82 -13.49
N GLY A 445 6.64 28.15 -12.71
CA GLY A 445 6.67 28.25 -11.25
C GLY A 445 5.49 27.55 -10.56
N VAL A 446 4.79 26.65 -11.26
CA VAL A 446 3.67 25.86 -10.74
C VAL A 446 4.21 24.53 -10.19
N HIS A 447 3.91 24.24 -8.92
CA HIS A 447 4.30 22.99 -8.28
C HIS A 447 3.20 21.93 -8.39
N LEU A 448 3.26 21.10 -9.44
CA LEU A 448 2.44 19.89 -9.54
C LEU A 448 2.94 18.86 -8.52
N LYS A 449 2.01 18.12 -7.89
CA LYS A 449 2.35 17.06 -6.93
C LYS A 449 1.85 15.69 -7.43
N PRO A 450 2.74 14.70 -7.59
CA PRO A 450 2.43 13.37 -8.10
C PRO A 450 1.98 12.39 -7.00
N SER A 451 2.06 12.76 -5.72
CA SER A 451 1.89 11.84 -4.58
C SER A 451 0.58 11.99 -3.80
N GLY A 452 -0.43 12.65 -4.36
CA GLY A 452 -1.71 12.91 -3.67
C GLY A 452 -1.63 13.92 -2.52
N ALA A 453 -0.50 14.03 -1.80
CA ALA A 453 -0.37 14.92 -0.64
C ALA A 453 -0.52 16.41 -1.00
N VAL A 454 -1.74 16.94 -0.84
CA VAL A 454 -2.02 18.38 -0.84
C VAL A 454 -1.56 18.96 0.50
N GLU A 455 -0.29 19.34 0.60
CA GLU A 455 0.09 20.39 1.56
C GLU A 455 -0.26 21.75 0.95
N ALA A 456 -1.24 22.43 1.54
CA ALA A 456 -1.40 23.87 1.40
C ALA A 456 -0.20 24.54 2.07
N VAL A 457 0.78 24.97 1.27
CA VAL A 457 1.86 25.83 1.76
C VAL A 457 1.38 27.27 1.57
N PRO A 458 1.36 28.10 2.63
CA PRO A 458 0.98 29.51 2.49
C PRO A 458 1.98 30.22 1.56
N PRO A 459 1.52 31.22 0.78
CA PRO A 459 2.40 31.95 -0.12
C PRO A 459 3.56 32.56 0.68
N LYS A 460 4.78 32.42 0.13
CA LYS A 460 5.94 33.19 0.59
C LYS A 460 5.53 34.66 0.54
N ILE A 461 5.45 35.29 1.70
CA ILE A 461 5.45 36.74 1.80
C ILE A 461 6.84 37.16 1.32
N SER A 462 6.93 37.60 0.08
CA SER A 462 8.08 38.34 -0.42
C SER A 462 8.09 39.71 0.24
N ASP A 463 9.26 40.05 0.75
CA ASP A 463 9.66 41.30 1.39
C ASP A 463 8.97 42.58 0.87
N ALA A 464 8.44 43.36 1.82
CA ALA A 464 8.37 44.81 1.79
C ALA A 464 8.63 45.34 3.21
#